data_AF-A0A1R0KEC7-F1
#
_entry.id   AF-A0A1R0KEC7-F1
#
_cell.length_a   1.000
_cell.length_b   1.000
_cell.length_c   1.000
_cell.angle_alpha   90.00
_cell.angle_beta   90.00
_cell.angle_gamma   90.00
#
_symmetry.space_group_name_H-M   'P 1'
#
loop_
_entity.id
_entity.type
_entity.pdbx_description
1 polymer ?
#
loop_
_entity_poly.entity_id
_entity_poly.type
_entity_poly.pdbx_seq_one_letter_code
_entity_poly.pdbx_strand_id
1 'polypeptide(L)'
;MSDIDEMEDAVVEVPVALAAPASAVLVVGPGVEGTESVAVWHVSPQGTPVGAWIYSLERLLGSRDDARRLLTLVERRSITGVVRSELEEVLDRVTEVAGVDAEKWWAAQLFSPLQCFSDIVDRRAAYNETVSAAKRELKNVADVEWSSDFIAERPIGFDDLRSLSRVRPVAGSTAVGSGALTVVGVLRWLVRQWGETEGIKRRRYVRETHGDAEPLPPSWLASVQAGMTTRLPL
;
A
#
# COMPACT_ATOMS: atom_id res chain seq x y z
N MET A 1 24.53 -16.87 38.85
CA MET A 1 24.06 -15.51 39.11
C MET A 1 25.04 -14.58 38.43
N SER A 2 24.72 -13.77 37.43
CA SER A 2 23.49 -13.43 36.73
C SER A 2 23.99 -12.49 35.63
N ASP A 3 23.76 -12.77 34.35
CA ASP A 3 23.94 -11.82 33.22
C ASP A 3 23.25 -12.40 31.97
N ILE A 4 22.00 -12.80 32.16
CA ILE A 4 21.06 -13.15 31.08
C ILE A 4 19.75 -12.49 31.48
N ASP A 5 19.61 -11.20 31.20
CA ASP A 5 18.32 -10.51 30.99
C ASP A 5 18.62 -9.02 30.83
N GLU A 6 18.73 -8.57 29.58
CA GLU A 6 18.41 -7.19 29.16
C GLU A 6 18.59 -7.12 27.62
N MET A 7 17.96 -8.07 26.92
CA MET A 7 17.50 -7.84 25.55
C MET A 7 16.00 -7.56 25.67
N GLU A 8 15.69 -6.42 26.30
CA GLU A 8 14.35 -5.85 26.21
C GLU A 8 14.10 -5.54 24.73
N ASP A 9 13.14 -6.28 24.17
CA ASP A 9 12.47 -5.98 22.92
C ASP A 9 12.23 -4.47 22.83
N ALA A 10 13.00 -3.79 21.97
CA ALA A 10 12.67 -2.45 21.55
C ALA A 10 11.36 -2.54 20.76
N VAL A 11 10.24 -2.48 21.47
CA VAL A 11 8.91 -2.32 20.89
C VAL A 11 8.96 -1.02 20.10
N VAL A 12 9.11 -1.14 18.79
CA VAL A 12 9.02 -0.01 17.86
C VAL A 12 7.63 0.57 18.05
N GLU A 13 7.54 1.71 18.75
CA GLU A 13 6.30 2.46 18.86
C GLU A 13 5.80 2.76 17.44
N VAL A 14 4.73 2.08 17.06
CA VAL A 14 4.04 2.29 15.81
C VAL A 14 3.38 3.67 15.91
N PRO A 15 3.80 4.69 15.11
CA PRO A 15 3.19 6.01 15.18
C PRO A 15 1.67 5.90 15.08
N VAL A 16 0.94 6.69 15.87
CA VAL A 16 -0.54 6.69 15.95
C VAL A 16 -1.21 6.82 14.57
N ALA A 17 -0.50 7.38 13.57
CA ALA A 17 -0.90 7.39 12.16
C ALA A 17 -1.12 6.00 11.52
N LEU A 18 -0.69 4.92 12.18
CA LEU A 18 -0.85 3.53 11.75
C LEU A 18 -1.86 2.75 12.62
N ALA A 19 -2.53 3.41 13.57
CA ALA A 19 -3.60 2.82 14.36
C ALA A 19 -4.98 2.97 13.65
N ALA A 20 -5.28 2.03 12.75
CA ALA A 20 -6.60 1.71 12.14
C ALA A 20 -7.27 2.70 11.14
N PRO A 21 -7.96 2.22 10.08
CA PRO A 21 -7.83 0.95 9.36
C PRO A 21 -6.81 1.09 8.21
N ALA A 22 -6.25 -0.04 7.83
CA ALA A 22 -5.14 -0.11 6.89
C ALA A 22 -5.62 -0.16 5.42
N SER A 23 -5.05 -1.01 4.58
CA SER A 23 -5.37 -1.03 3.14
C SER A 23 -6.26 -2.21 2.74
N ALA A 24 -7.11 -2.00 1.74
CA ALA A 24 -7.83 -3.04 1.03
C ALA A 24 -7.20 -3.23 -0.36
N VAL A 25 -6.77 -4.45 -0.63
CA VAL A 25 -6.35 -4.90 -1.96
C VAL A 25 -7.56 -5.51 -2.64
N LEU A 26 -7.91 -5.00 -3.82
CA LEU A 26 -8.97 -5.50 -4.67
C LEU A 26 -8.35 -6.06 -5.94
N VAL A 27 -8.74 -7.28 -6.31
CA VAL A 27 -8.35 -7.92 -7.57
C VAL A 27 -9.58 -8.55 -8.19
N VAL A 28 -9.75 -8.32 -9.48
CA VAL A 28 -10.81 -8.91 -10.30
C VAL A 28 -10.18 -9.99 -11.16
N GLY A 29 -10.86 -11.11 -11.34
CA GLY A 29 -10.37 -12.19 -12.18
C GLY A 29 -11.07 -13.52 -11.94
N PRO A 30 -10.59 -14.60 -12.57
CA PRO A 30 -11.21 -15.91 -12.44
C PRO A 30 -11.09 -16.46 -11.00
N GLY A 31 -12.24 -16.82 -10.44
CA GLY A 31 -12.40 -17.49 -9.16
C GLY A 31 -12.44 -19.01 -9.28
N VAL A 32 -13.27 -19.64 -8.46
CA VAL A 32 -13.53 -21.08 -8.53
C VAL A 32 -14.27 -21.39 -9.83
N GLU A 33 -13.90 -22.48 -10.50
CA GLU A 33 -14.52 -22.93 -11.76
C GLU A 33 -14.43 -21.91 -12.92
N GLY A 34 -13.53 -20.92 -12.83
CA GLY A 34 -13.34 -19.91 -13.87
C GLY A 34 -14.38 -18.78 -13.87
N THR A 35 -15.29 -18.77 -12.90
CA THR A 35 -16.28 -17.69 -12.75
C THR A 35 -15.61 -16.37 -12.39
N GLU A 36 -16.04 -15.27 -13.00
CA GLU A 36 -15.51 -13.94 -12.69
C GLU A 36 -15.80 -13.58 -11.23
N SER A 37 -14.77 -13.16 -10.50
CA SER A 37 -14.79 -12.97 -9.06
C SER A 37 -13.98 -11.75 -8.66
N VAL A 38 -14.29 -11.23 -7.46
CA VAL A 38 -13.55 -10.15 -6.80
C VAL A 38 -12.95 -10.69 -5.51
N ALA A 39 -11.64 -10.57 -5.38
CA ALA A 39 -10.91 -10.79 -4.14
C ALA A 39 -10.74 -9.46 -3.40
N VAL A 40 -11.02 -9.47 -2.09
CA VAL A 40 -10.73 -8.37 -1.17
C VAL A 40 -9.79 -8.87 -0.09
N TRP A 41 -8.62 -8.26 0.04
CA TRP A 41 -7.65 -8.56 1.10
C TRP A 41 -7.43 -7.32 1.95
N HIS A 42 -7.65 -7.44 3.26
CA HIS A 42 -7.20 -6.40 4.18
C HIS A 42 -5.72 -6.61 4.49
N VAL A 43 -4.97 -5.52 4.48
CA VAL A 43 -3.53 -5.49 4.66
C VAL A 43 -3.22 -4.48 5.75
N SER A 44 -2.47 -4.88 6.78
CA SER A 44 -2.00 -3.98 7.83
C SER A 44 -1.07 -2.89 7.27
N PRO A 45 -0.77 -1.83 8.02
CA PRO A 45 0.13 -0.79 7.54
C PRO A 45 1.56 -1.27 7.26
N GLN A 46 1.93 -2.43 7.81
CA GLN A 46 3.22 -3.10 7.55
C GLN A 46 3.19 -4.00 6.29
N GLY A 47 2.08 -4.07 5.57
CA GLY A 47 1.95 -4.96 4.41
C GLY A 47 1.61 -6.42 4.77
N THR A 48 1.06 -6.68 5.97
CA THR A 48 0.68 -8.03 6.41
C THR A 48 -0.79 -8.30 6.13
N PRO A 49 -1.18 -9.40 5.45
CA PRO A 49 -2.59 -9.72 5.25
C PRO A 49 -3.27 -10.01 6.59
N VAL A 50 -4.44 -9.41 6.84
CA VAL A 50 -5.21 -9.55 8.09
C VAL A 50 -6.63 -10.08 7.89
N GLY A 51 -7.11 -10.13 6.64
CA GLY A 51 -8.43 -10.66 6.29
C GLY A 51 -8.58 -10.86 4.80
N ALA A 52 -9.39 -11.82 4.39
CA ALA A 52 -9.56 -12.23 3.00
C ALA A 52 -11.00 -12.63 2.70
N TRP A 53 -11.53 -12.13 1.58
CA TRP A 53 -12.86 -12.46 1.07
C TRP A 53 -12.79 -12.61 -0.44
N ILE A 54 -13.52 -13.59 -0.97
CA ILE A 54 -13.70 -13.77 -2.41
C ILE A 54 -15.19 -13.90 -2.67
N TYR A 55 -15.67 -13.11 -3.63
CA TYR A 55 -17.06 -13.13 -4.07
C TYR A 55 -17.11 -13.38 -5.57
N SER A 56 -18.09 -14.15 -6.04
CA SER A 56 -18.41 -14.15 -7.46
C SER A 56 -19.06 -12.80 -7.83
N LEU A 57 -18.68 -12.27 -8.99
CA LEU A 57 -19.20 -10.98 -9.43
C LEU A 57 -20.70 -11.07 -9.74
N GLU A 58 -21.16 -12.20 -10.30
CA GLU A 58 -22.59 -12.48 -10.50
C GLU A 58 -23.40 -12.32 -9.20
N ARG A 59 -22.92 -12.93 -8.11
CA ARG A 59 -23.59 -12.85 -6.81
C ARG A 59 -23.58 -11.42 -6.26
N LEU A 60 -22.44 -10.73 -6.34
CA LEU A 60 -22.33 -9.34 -5.88
C LEU A 60 -23.31 -8.42 -6.60
N LEU A 61 -23.44 -8.58 -7.92
CA LEU A 61 -24.26 -7.72 -8.74
C LEU A 61 -25.75 -8.12 -8.75
N GLY A 62 -26.06 -9.35 -8.35
CA GLY A 62 -27.44 -9.82 -8.17
C GLY A 62 -28.03 -9.53 -6.78
N SER A 63 -27.24 -9.05 -5.81
CA SER A 63 -27.65 -8.93 -4.41
C SER A 63 -27.20 -7.62 -3.78
N ARG A 64 -28.16 -6.74 -3.49
CA ARG A 64 -27.92 -5.47 -2.78
C ARG A 64 -27.19 -5.67 -1.45
N ASP A 65 -27.51 -6.73 -0.71
CA ASP A 65 -26.90 -7.02 0.58
C ASP A 65 -25.45 -7.47 0.45
N ASP A 66 -25.14 -8.31 -0.56
CA ASP A 66 -23.75 -8.73 -0.79
C ASP A 66 -22.91 -7.58 -1.36
N ALA A 67 -23.48 -6.73 -2.21
CA ALA A 67 -22.84 -5.49 -2.65
C ALA A 67 -22.50 -4.58 -1.46
N ARG A 68 -23.46 -4.31 -0.57
CA ARG A 68 -23.23 -3.52 0.66
C ARG A 68 -22.16 -4.13 1.57
N ARG A 69 -22.12 -5.47 1.68
CA ARG A 69 -21.06 -6.16 2.44
C ARG A 69 -19.68 -5.90 1.85
N LEU A 70 -19.51 -6.00 0.52
CA LEU A 70 -18.23 -5.69 -0.11
C LEU A 70 -17.84 -4.23 0.12
N LEU A 71 -18.76 -3.29 -0.06
CA LEU A 71 -18.49 -1.87 0.20
C LEU A 71 -18.08 -1.63 1.66
N THR A 72 -18.67 -2.35 2.62
CA THR A 72 -18.29 -2.28 4.04
C THR A 72 -16.86 -2.79 4.28
N LEU A 73 -16.40 -3.76 3.49
CA LEU A 73 -15.02 -4.23 3.57
C LEU A 73 -14.02 -3.17 3.11
N VAL A 74 -14.38 -2.30 2.17
CA VAL A 74 -13.49 -1.23 1.68
C VAL A 74 -13.75 0.12 2.33
N GLU A 75 -14.83 0.24 3.10
CA GLU A 75 -15.09 1.41 3.91
C GLU A 75 -13.92 1.65 4.87
N ARG A 76 -13.61 2.92 5.05
CA ARG A 76 -12.60 3.42 5.98
C ARG A 76 -11.16 3.02 5.63
N ARG A 77 -10.88 2.58 4.40
CA ARG A 77 -9.58 2.01 4.01
C ARG A 77 -9.07 2.66 2.75
N SER A 78 -7.75 2.82 2.65
CA SER A 78 -7.10 3.02 1.35
C SER A 78 -7.33 1.78 0.48
N ILE A 79 -7.60 1.96 -0.81
CA ILE A 79 -7.92 0.88 -1.75
C ILE A 79 -6.88 0.85 -2.86
N THR A 80 -6.44 -0.35 -3.24
CA THR A 80 -5.51 -0.54 -4.35
C THR A 80 -5.73 -1.88 -5.07
N GLY A 81 -5.04 -2.09 -6.18
CA GLY A 81 -5.13 -3.26 -7.03
C GLY A 81 -4.11 -3.19 -8.16
N VAL A 82 -4.26 -4.09 -9.14
CA VAL A 82 -3.33 -4.17 -10.29
C VAL A 82 -3.60 -3.05 -11.29
N VAL A 83 -4.87 -2.89 -11.69
CA VAL A 83 -5.29 -1.93 -12.72
C VAL A 83 -6.33 -1.00 -12.13
N ARG A 84 -6.05 0.31 -12.15
CA ARG A 84 -6.95 1.31 -11.55
C ARG A 84 -8.32 1.32 -12.21
N SER A 85 -8.41 1.29 -13.53
CA SER A 85 -9.69 1.36 -14.25
C SER A 85 -10.61 0.17 -13.93
N GLU A 86 -10.05 -1.03 -13.73
CA GLU A 86 -10.83 -2.21 -13.31
C GLU A 86 -11.40 -2.03 -11.90
N LEU A 87 -10.64 -1.42 -10.98
CA LEU A 87 -11.15 -1.09 -9.65
C LEU A 87 -12.29 -0.08 -9.71
N GLU A 88 -12.12 0.98 -10.51
CA GLU A 88 -13.12 2.02 -10.68
C GLU A 88 -14.42 1.42 -11.24
N GLU A 89 -14.33 0.60 -12.29
CA GLU A 89 -15.48 -0.08 -12.88
C GLU A 89 -16.22 -0.98 -11.86
N VAL A 90 -15.48 -1.82 -11.14
CA VAL A 90 -16.10 -2.72 -10.15
C VAL A 90 -16.69 -1.96 -8.98
N LEU A 91 -16.02 -0.94 -8.47
CA LEU A 91 -16.54 -0.14 -7.36
C LEU A 91 -17.76 0.69 -7.77
N ASP A 92 -17.80 1.23 -8.99
CA ASP A 92 -18.98 1.92 -9.52
C ASP A 92 -20.18 0.95 -9.61
N ARG A 93 -20.00 -0.20 -10.25
CA ARG A 93 -21.06 -1.22 -10.38
C ARG A 93 -21.57 -1.72 -9.04
N VAL A 94 -20.68 -1.98 -8.08
CA VAL A 94 -21.08 -2.44 -6.74
C VAL A 94 -21.74 -1.32 -5.93
N THR A 95 -21.32 -0.06 -6.11
CA THR A 95 -21.95 1.12 -5.49
C THR A 95 -23.39 1.30 -5.98
N GLU A 96 -23.61 1.16 -7.29
CA GLU A 96 -24.94 1.21 -7.91
C GLU A 96 -25.86 0.10 -7.35
N VAL A 97 -25.41 -1.15 -7.37
CA VAL A 97 -26.19 -2.30 -6.87
C VAL A 97 -26.49 -2.19 -5.37
N ALA A 98 -25.57 -1.64 -4.58
CA ALA A 98 -25.78 -1.38 -3.15
C ALA A 98 -26.86 -0.29 -2.90
N GLY A 99 -27.21 0.49 -3.92
CA GLY A 99 -28.12 1.62 -3.84
C GLY A 99 -27.58 2.71 -2.93
N VAL A 100 -26.30 3.06 -3.12
CA VAL A 100 -25.59 4.12 -2.41
C VAL A 100 -25.63 5.39 -3.25
N ASP A 101 -26.29 6.43 -2.76
CA ASP A 101 -26.50 7.71 -3.46
C ASP A 101 -25.33 8.68 -3.24
N ALA A 102 -24.13 8.23 -3.62
CA ALA A 102 -22.92 9.05 -3.60
C ALA A 102 -21.95 8.59 -4.69
N GLU A 103 -21.94 9.32 -5.80
CA GLU A 103 -21.04 9.03 -6.91
C GLU A 103 -19.58 9.08 -6.44
N LYS A 104 -18.83 8.00 -6.74
CA LYS A 104 -17.38 7.93 -6.50
C LYS A 104 -16.94 8.30 -5.08
N TRP A 105 -17.76 7.99 -4.07
CA TRP A 105 -17.45 8.20 -2.65
C TRP A 105 -16.10 7.57 -2.23
N TRP A 106 -15.66 6.54 -2.96
CA TRP A 106 -14.42 5.82 -2.75
C TRP A 106 -13.19 6.40 -3.48
N ALA A 107 -13.34 7.38 -4.38
CA ALA A 107 -12.26 7.79 -5.30
C ALA A 107 -11.00 8.31 -4.60
N ALA A 108 -11.16 9.11 -3.54
CA ALA A 108 -10.03 9.60 -2.74
C ALA A 108 -9.33 8.49 -1.94
N GLN A 109 -9.98 7.33 -1.76
CA GLN A 109 -9.39 6.16 -1.14
C GLN A 109 -8.49 5.39 -2.10
N LEU A 110 -8.54 5.62 -3.42
CA LEU A 110 -7.69 4.88 -4.36
C LEU A 110 -6.22 5.36 -4.32
N PHE A 111 -5.29 4.41 -4.36
CA PHE A 111 -3.88 4.68 -4.63
C PHE A 111 -3.25 3.66 -5.59
N SER A 112 -2.17 4.07 -6.26
CA SER A 112 -1.42 3.27 -7.22
C SER A 112 -0.08 2.79 -6.63
N PRO A 113 0.24 1.49 -6.66
CA PRO A 113 1.55 0.99 -6.24
C PRO A 113 2.70 1.60 -7.07
N LEU A 114 2.46 1.92 -8.35
CA LEU A 114 3.43 2.59 -9.21
C LEU A 114 3.70 4.02 -8.76
N GLN A 115 2.67 4.74 -8.31
CA GLN A 115 2.85 6.08 -7.77
C GLN A 115 3.63 6.02 -6.45
N CYS A 116 3.34 5.06 -5.57
CA CYS A 116 4.10 4.87 -4.34
C CYS A 116 5.58 4.57 -4.60
N PHE A 117 5.88 3.79 -5.64
CA PHE A 117 7.26 3.56 -6.07
C PHE A 117 7.93 4.85 -6.56
N SER A 118 7.21 5.66 -7.33
CA SER A 118 7.72 6.95 -7.82
C SER A 118 8.02 7.89 -6.65
N ASP A 119 7.13 7.96 -5.65
CA ASP A 119 7.35 8.73 -4.43
C ASP A 119 8.64 8.30 -3.70
N ILE A 120 8.93 6.99 -3.64
CA ILE A 120 10.18 6.47 -3.06
C ILE A 120 11.39 6.95 -3.86
N VAL A 121 11.36 6.84 -5.19
CA VAL A 121 12.47 7.25 -6.06
C VAL A 121 12.74 8.74 -5.94
N ASP A 122 11.70 9.57 -6.01
CA ASP A 122 11.80 11.02 -5.88
C ASP A 122 12.35 11.41 -4.50
N ARG A 123 11.89 10.74 -3.44
CA ARG A 123 12.39 11.00 -2.09
C ARG A 123 13.86 10.63 -1.93
N ARG A 124 14.29 9.50 -2.48
CA ARG A 124 15.71 9.09 -2.48
C ARG A 124 16.59 10.08 -3.25
N ALA A 125 16.13 10.57 -4.40
CA ALA A 125 16.84 11.59 -5.16
C ALA A 125 17.03 12.88 -4.35
N ALA A 126 15.97 13.38 -3.72
CA ALA A 126 16.03 14.57 -2.85
C ALA A 126 17.01 14.40 -1.66
N TYR A 127 17.05 13.21 -1.05
CA TYR A 127 17.99 12.91 0.02
C TYR A 127 19.44 12.85 -0.47
N ASN A 128 19.69 12.26 -1.65
CA ASN A 128 21.01 12.24 -2.26
C ASN A 128 21.52 13.66 -2.55
N GLU A 129 20.65 14.56 -3.03
CA GLU A 129 20.99 15.96 -3.27
C GLU A 129 21.35 16.68 -1.96
N THR A 130 20.57 16.44 -0.91
CA THR A 130 20.79 17.05 0.41
C THR A 130 22.09 16.57 1.05
N VAL A 131 22.39 15.27 0.94
CA VAL A 131 23.67 14.72 1.42
C VAL A 131 24.83 15.30 0.60
N SER A 132 24.68 15.42 -0.72
CA SER A 132 25.70 16.01 -1.59
C SER A 132 25.96 17.48 -1.25
N ALA A 133 24.91 18.25 -0.93
CA ALA A 133 25.05 19.62 -0.44
C ALA A 133 25.77 19.65 0.92
N ALA A 134 25.34 18.83 1.87
CA ALA A 134 25.96 18.73 3.19
C ALA A 134 27.44 18.33 3.13
N LYS A 135 27.87 17.48 2.19
CA LYS A 135 29.28 17.11 1.99
C LYS A 135 30.17 18.30 1.61
N ARG A 136 29.61 19.34 0.98
CA ARG A 136 30.36 20.55 0.61
C ARG A 136 30.57 21.49 1.79
N GLU A 137 29.69 21.43 2.79
CA GLU A 137 29.64 22.39 3.90
C GLU A 137 30.13 21.79 5.22
N LEU A 138 29.84 20.52 5.46
CA LEU A 138 30.10 19.81 6.71
C LEU A 138 31.27 18.82 6.54
N LYS A 139 32.05 18.66 7.61
CA LYS A 139 33.12 17.64 7.67
C LYS A 139 32.51 16.27 8.02
N ASN A 140 33.09 15.20 7.48
CA ASN A 140 32.77 13.80 7.81
C ASN A 140 31.33 13.36 7.46
N VAL A 141 30.75 13.87 6.39
CA VAL A 141 29.47 13.36 5.87
C VAL A 141 29.72 12.13 5.00
N ALA A 142 29.25 10.96 5.45
CA ALA A 142 29.29 9.73 4.68
C ALA A 142 28.25 9.75 3.54
N ASP A 143 28.54 9.02 2.46
CA ASP A 143 27.59 8.83 1.37
C ASP A 143 26.33 8.07 1.82
N VAL A 144 25.28 8.15 1.02
CA VAL A 144 24.09 7.31 1.19
C VAL A 144 24.27 6.08 0.34
N GLU A 145 24.26 4.92 0.98
CA GLU A 145 24.26 3.63 0.31
C GLU A 145 22.86 3.02 0.44
N TRP A 146 22.17 2.93 -0.70
CA TRP A 146 20.88 2.27 -0.79
C TRP A 146 21.08 0.76 -0.93
N SER A 147 20.27 -0.04 -0.24
CA SER A 147 20.31 -1.50 -0.34
C SER A 147 20.01 -1.99 -1.77
N SER A 148 19.30 -1.16 -2.53
CA SER A 148 19.02 -1.36 -3.94
C SER A 148 18.88 0.00 -4.61
N ASP A 149 19.58 0.20 -5.72
CA ASP A 149 19.46 1.42 -6.52
C ASP A 149 18.36 1.26 -7.56
N PHE A 150 17.40 2.17 -7.52
CA PHE A 150 16.22 2.16 -8.37
C PHE A 150 16.00 3.50 -9.08
N ILE A 151 16.95 4.44 -8.99
CA ILE A 151 16.75 5.81 -9.49
C ILE A 151 16.55 5.84 -11.00
N ALA A 152 17.18 4.92 -11.73
CA ALA A 152 17.04 4.78 -13.17
C ALA A 152 15.81 3.95 -13.60
N GLU A 153 15.15 3.25 -12.68
CA GLU A 153 14.07 2.33 -13.00
C GLU A 153 12.76 3.09 -13.26
N ARG A 154 12.01 2.65 -14.28
CA ARG A 154 10.74 3.27 -14.70
C ARG A 154 9.72 2.18 -15.02
N PRO A 155 9.15 1.50 -14.01
CA PRO A 155 8.10 0.53 -14.23
C PRO A 155 6.87 1.22 -14.82
N ILE A 156 6.34 0.69 -15.92
CA ILE A 156 5.17 1.23 -16.62
C ILE A 156 3.89 0.58 -16.06
N GLY A 157 3.99 -0.72 -15.75
CA GLY A 157 2.88 -1.52 -15.25
C GLY A 157 3.18 -2.21 -13.92
N PHE A 158 2.12 -2.75 -13.31
CA PHE A 158 2.23 -3.52 -12.08
C PHE A 158 3.17 -4.73 -12.23
N ASP A 159 3.19 -5.39 -13.39
CA ASP A 159 4.08 -6.53 -13.63
C ASP A 159 5.56 -6.15 -13.68
N ASP A 160 5.89 -4.95 -14.17
CA ASP A 160 7.26 -4.43 -14.12
C ASP A 160 7.67 -4.22 -12.66
N LEU A 161 6.79 -3.61 -11.86
CA LEU A 161 7.01 -3.39 -10.43
C LEU A 161 7.13 -4.71 -9.65
N ARG A 162 6.31 -5.70 -9.97
CA ARG A 162 6.39 -7.06 -9.41
C ARG A 162 7.73 -7.72 -9.76
N SER A 163 8.18 -7.57 -11.00
CA SER A 163 9.45 -8.12 -11.46
C SER A 163 10.63 -7.45 -10.77
N LEU A 164 10.60 -6.11 -10.65
CA LEU A 164 11.60 -5.31 -9.94
C LEU A 164 11.70 -5.70 -8.46
N SER A 165 10.55 -5.85 -7.79
CA SER A 165 10.47 -6.28 -6.39
C SER A 165 10.83 -7.76 -6.16
N ARG A 166 11.01 -8.54 -7.23
CA ARG A 166 11.25 -9.99 -7.23
C ARG A 166 10.18 -10.78 -6.46
N VAL A 167 8.97 -10.22 -6.35
CA VAL A 167 7.83 -10.89 -5.74
C VAL A 167 7.36 -12.00 -6.68
N ARG A 168 7.50 -13.24 -6.23
CA ARG A 168 7.00 -14.39 -6.96
C ARG A 168 5.47 -14.42 -6.90
N PRO A 169 4.79 -14.78 -7.99
CA PRO A 169 3.36 -15.09 -7.94
C PRO A 169 3.10 -16.12 -6.83
N VAL A 170 2.14 -15.82 -5.97
CA VAL A 170 1.75 -16.72 -4.88
C VAL A 170 0.70 -17.68 -5.39
N ALA A 171 0.93 -18.98 -5.28
CA ALA A 171 -0.09 -19.98 -5.62
C ALA A 171 -1.15 -20.05 -4.50
N GLY A 172 -2.32 -19.49 -4.76
CA GLY A 172 -3.52 -19.63 -3.93
C GLY A 172 -4.46 -20.71 -4.46
N SER A 173 -5.57 -20.93 -3.74
CA SER A 173 -6.64 -21.84 -4.16
C SER A 173 -7.43 -21.35 -5.37
N THR A 174 -7.34 -20.06 -5.70
CA THR A 174 -7.95 -19.43 -6.88
C THR A 174 -6.97 -18.45 -7.53
N ALA A 175 -7.15 -18.18 -8.82
CA ALA A 175 -6.32 -17.22 -9.54
C ALA A 175 -6.51 -15.79 -9.01
N VAL A 176 -7.76 -15.38 -8.73
CA VAL A 176 -8.05 -14.07 -8.15
C VAL A 176 -7.41 -13.88 -6.76
N GLY A 177 -7.42 -14.92 -5.91
CA GLY A 177 -6.76 -14.89 -4.60
C GLY A 177 -5.23 -14.86 -4.72
N SER A 178 -4.67 -15.60 -5.68
CA SER A 178 -3.25 -15.56 -6.04
C SER A 178 -2.80 -14.16 -6.46
N GLY A 179 -3.63 -13.49 -7.29
CA GLY A 179 -3.42 -12.11 -7.69
C GLY A 179 -3.42 -11.15 -6.50
N ALA A 180 -4.41 -11.25 -5.62
CA ALA A 180 -4.48 -10.41 -4.41
C ALA A 180 -3.23 -10.58 -3.53
N LEU A 181 -2.81 -11.83 -3.24
CA LEU A 181 -1.60 -12.10 -2.45
C LEU A 181 -0.32 -11.58 -3.12
N THR A 182 -0.26 -11.58 -4.45
CA THR A 182 0.86 -11.00 -5.21
C THR A 182 0.93 -9.48 -5.02
N VAL A 183 -0.22 -8.79 -5.10
CA VAL A 183 -0.32 -7.35 -4.80
C VAL A 183 0.10 -7.06 -3.36
N VAL A 184 -0.36 -7.85 -2.39
CA VAL A 184 0.07 -7.74 -0.98
C VAL A 184 1.59 -7.85 -0.83
N GLY A 185 2.21 -8.79 -1.56
CA GLY A 185 3.67 -8.94 -1.59
C GLY A 185 4.40 -7.69 -2.09
N VAL A 186 3.90 -7.08 -3.16
CA VAL A 186 4.45 -5.83 -3.71
C VAL A 186 4.27 -4.66 -2.74
N LEU A 187 3.09 -4.51 -2.12
CA LEU A 187 2.86 -3.48 -1.09
C LEU A 187 3.81 -3.63 0.09
N ARG A 188 4.03 -4.86 0.58
CA ARG A 188 5.00 -5.12 1.65
C ARG A 188 6.41 -4.72 1.23
N TRP A 189 6.80 -5.02 -0.01
CA TRP A 189 8.10 -4.58 -0.53
C TRP A 189 8.20 -3.05 -0.54
N LEU A 190 7.17 -2.33 -1.00
CA LEU A 190 7.11 -0.86 -0.99
C LEU A 190 7.25 -0.28 0.42
N VAL A 191 6.53 -0.82 1.41
CA VAL A 191 6.65 -0.38 2.82
C VAL A 191 8.09 -0.50 3.32
N ARG A 192 8.78 -1.61 3.01
CA ARG A 192 10.20 -1.77 3.40
C ARG A 192 11.10 -0.75 2.70
N GLN A 193 10.90 -0.52 1.41
CA GLN A 193 11.69 0.46 0.66
C GLN A 193 11.47 1.88 1.17
N TRP A 194 10.24 2.21 1.56
CA TRP A 194 9.92 3.47 2.20
C TRP A 194 10.58 3.61 3.58
N GLY A 195 10.48 2.58 4.43
CA GLY A 195 11.13 2.58 5.74
C GLY A 195 12.65 2.74 5.67
N GLU A 196 13.30 2.11 4.69
CA GLU A 196 14.72 2.34 4.39
C GLU A 196 14.99 3.79 3.99
N THR A 197 14.16 4.34 3.10
CA THR A 197 14.28 5.71 2.58
C THR A 197 14.15 6.74 3.70
N GLU A 198 13.08 6.69 4.48
CA GLU A 198 12.85 7.60 5.60
C GLU A 198 13.83 7.36 6.76
N GLY A 199 14.46 6.17 6.84
CA GLY A 199 15.53 5.86 7.78
C GLY A 199 16.73 6.82 7.69
N ILE A 200 16.96 7.46 6.53
CA ILE A 200 18.01 8.47 6.36
C ILE A 200 17.78 9.71 7.22
N LYS A 201 16.54 10.03 7.59
CA LYS A 201 16.21 11.15 8.51
C LYS A 201 16.73 10.93 9.94
N ARG A 202 17.34 9.78 10.26
CA ARG A 202 18.20 9.66 11.46
C ARG A 202 19.40 10.62 11.42
N ARG A 203 19.83 11.04 10.24
CA ARG A 203 20.83 12.10 10.04
C ARG A 203 20.17 13.45 10.27
N ARG A 204 20.60 14.17 11.30
CA ARG A 204 19.99 15.43 11.77
C ARG A 204 19.79 16.46 10.64
N TYR A 205 20.81 16.68 9.81
CA TYR A 205 20.72 17.67 8.73
C TYR A 205 19.69 17.31 7.66
N VAL A 206 19.45 16.01 7.39
CA VAL A 206 18.40 15.58 6.47
C VAL A 206 17.02 15.85 7.08
N ARG A 207 16.84 15.53 8.37
CA ARG A 207 15.58 15.79 9.09
C ARG A 207 15.27 17.28 9.21
N GLU A 208 16.28 18.12 9.46
CA GLU A 208 16.09 19.57 9.53
C GLU A 208 15.64 20.16 8.17
N THR A 209 16.06 19.57 7.05
CA THR A 209 15.62 20.00 5.71
C THR A 209 14.27 19.40 5.29
N HIS A 210 14.02 18.12 5.58
CA HIS A 210 12.88 17.35 5.04
C HIS A 210 11.80 17.02 6.06
N GLY A 211 11.90 17.54 7.28
CA GLY A 211 11.00 17.24 8.39
C GLY A 211 11.17 15.83 8.95
N ASP A 212 10.21 15.43 9.79
CA ASP A 212 10.19 14.13 10.46
C ASP A 212 9.90 12.98 9.50
N ALA A 213 10.28 11.76 9.90
CA ALA A 213 10.06 10.56 9.11
C ALA A 213 8.56 10.29 8.94
N GLU A 214 8.14 10.10 7.69
CA GLU A 214 6.76 9.77 7.36
C GLU A 214 6.56 8.24 7.38
N PRO A 215 5.38 7.73 7.81
CA PRO A 215 5.20 6.29 7.99
C PRO A 215 4.92 5.52 6.68
N LEU A 216 4.47 6.20 5.62
CA LEU A 216 4.12 5.64 4.32
C LEU A 216 4.46 6.62 3.19
N PRO A 217 4.63 6.14 1.94
CA PRO A 217 4.76 7.02 0.78
C PRO A 217 3.59 8.03 0.70
N PRO A 218 3.83 9.30 0.32
CA PRO A 218 2.82 10.36 0.31
C PRO A 218 1.51 10.01 -0.40
N SER A 219 1.56 9.38 -1.58
CA SER A 219 0.36 8.98 -2.32
C SER A 219 -0.47 7.93 -1.57
N TRP A 220 0.19 7.00 -0.90
CA TRP A 220 -0.48 6.00 -0.06
C TRP A 220 -1.02 6.64 1.22
N LEU A 221 -0.23 7.47 1.89
CA LEU A 221 -0.63 8.15 3.12
C LEU A 221 -1.87 9.03 2.90
N ALA A 222 -1.92 9.79 1.82
CA ALA A 222 -3.08 10.61 1.46
C ALA A 222 -4.34 9.75 1.28
N SER A 223 -4.21 8.60 0.63
CA SER A 223 -5.30 7.64 0.44
C SER A 223 -5.75 6.99 1.76
N VAL A 224 -4.83 6.69 2.68
CA VAL A 224 -5.16 6.20 4.03
C VAL A 224 -5.92 7.27 4.82
N GLN A 225 -5.45 8.52 4.79
CA GLN A 225 -6.10 9.65 5.46
C GLN A 225 -7.52 9.89 4.92
N ALA A 226 -7.69 9.85 3.59
CA ALA A 226 -9.00 9.91 2.96
C ALA A 226 -9.88 8.75 3.45
N GLY A 227 -9.38 7.52 3.35
CA GLY A 227 -10.01 6.31 3.87
C GLY A 227 -10.53 6.47 5.28
N MET A 228 -9.69 6.83 6.25
CA MET A 228 -10.09 6.96 7.67
C MET A 228 -11.33 7.83 7.89
N THR A 229 -11.51 8.87 7.06
CA THR A 229 -12.64 9.82 7.13
C THR A 229 -13.84 9.40 6.29
N THR A 230 -13.63 8.64 5.21
CA THR A 230 -14.70 8.17 4.34
C THR A 230 -15.60 7.19 5.10
N ARG A 231 -16.91 7.46 5.05
CA ARG A 231 -17.96 6.56 5.53
C ARG A 231 -18.85 6.20 4.38
N LEU A 232 -19.39 4.99 4.42
CA LEU A 232 -20.45 4.65 3.47
C LEU A 232 -21.67 5.54 3.74
N PRO A 233 -22.23 6.17 2.71
CA PRO A 233 -23.53 6.83 2.81
C PRO A 233 -24.61 5.75 2.67
N LEU A 234 -24.83 4.99 3.75
CA LEU A 234 -25.89 3.97 3.87
C LEU A 234 -27.16 4.54 4.48
#